data_AF-A0A662U8R1-F1
#
_entry.id   AF-A0A662U8R1-F1
#
_cell.length_a   1.000
_cell.length_b   1.000
_cell.length_c   1.000
_cell.angle_alpha   90.00
_cell.angle_beta   90.00
_cell.angle_gamma   90.00
#
_symmetry.space_group_name_H-M   'P 1'
#
loop_
_entity.id
_entity.type
_entity.pdbx_description
1 polymer ?
#
loop_
_entity_poly.entity_id
_entity_poly.type
_entity_poly.pdbx_seq_one_letter_code
_entity_poly.pdbx_strand_id
1 'polypeptide(L)'
;MSLELHFIDVIDLVSKEVKGLWRKIIFHIRSWFRDEWYKPIPIDELHAWLEVWKGNVLPKLAYTPETFDCDDFGAYFKAWLVRQSGKNCVGEAIGIVHVPDVGDVMHEWNIVLAKMHTGKVMVLYVEPQIGQVLKEHSYDGWKYNLMWVIM
;
A
#
# COMPACT_ATOMS: atom_id res chain seq x y z
N MET A 1 3.35 -20.18 -15.21
CA MET A 1 3.07 -20.29 -13.77
C MET A 1 2.98 -18.89 -13.20
N SER A 2 1.87 -18.52 -12.55
CA SER A 2 1.80 -17.30 -11.76
C SER A 2 2.83 -17.42 -10.63
N LEU A 3 3.71 -16.44 -10.50
CA LEU A 3 4.63 -16.36 -9.36
C LEU A 3 3.77 -16.05 -8.13
N GLU A 4 3.75 -16.96 -7.17
CA GLU A 4 3.14 -16.75 -5.85
C GLU A 4 4.28 -16.60 -4.83
N LEU A 5 4.07 -15.73 -3.85
CA LEU A 5 5.01 -15.52 -2.74
C LEU A 5 4.42 -16.11 -1.47
N HIS A 6 5.22 -16.89 -0.74
CA HIS A 6 4.81 -17.34 0.58
C HIS A 6 4.82 -16.15 1.55
N PHE A 7 3.95 -16.15 2.57
CA PHE A 7 3.81 -15.02 3.49
C PHE A 7 5.13 -14.62 4.17
N ILE A 8 6.04 -15.57 4.42
CA ILE A 8 7.37 -15.30 4.96
C ILE A 8 8.19 -14.41 4.02
N ASP A 9 8.18 -14.70 2.71
CA ASP A 9 8.87 -13.89 1.71
C ASP A 9 8.27 -12.48 1.62
N VAL A 10 6.95 -12.37 1.83
CA VAL A 10 6.25 -11.08 1.88
C VAL A 10 6.64 -10.29 3.13
N ILE A 11 6.70 -10.93 4.31
CA ILE A 11 7.19 -10.30 5.55
C ILE A 11 8.61 -9.76 5.35
N ASP A 12 9.50 -10.58 4.78
CA ASP A 12 10.90 -10.21 4.51
C ASP A 12 11.01 -9.08 3.49
N LEU A 13 10.11 -9.03 2.51
CA LEU A 13 10.07 -7.98 1.51
C LEU A 13 9.56 -6.66 2.12
N VAL A 14 8.43 -6.68 2.82
CA VAL A 14 7.79 -5.48 3.39
C VAL A 14 8.61 -4.92 4.56
N SER A 15 9.21 -5.76 5.39
CA SER A 15 10.04 -5.31 6.53
C SER A 15 11.29 -4.51 6.11
N LYS A 16 11.72 -4.61 4.83
CA LYS A 16 12.80 -3.78 4.28
C LYS A 16 12.41 -2.32 4.14
N GLU A 17 11.12 -2.03 4.01
CA GLU A 17 10.60 -0.66 3.98
C GLU A 17 10.61 0.01 5.36
N VAL A 18 10.73 -0.78 6.44
CA VAL A 18 10.81 -0.27 7.81
C VAL A 18 12.27 -0.06 8.23
N LYS A 19 12.62 1.20 8.54
CA LYS A 19 13.99 1.59 8.95
C LYS A 19 14.14 1.60 10.48
N GLY A 20 15.23 1.02 10.99
CA GLY A 20 15.58 1.02 12.41
C GLY A 20 15.11 -0.22 13.18
N LEU A 21 15.93 -0.69 14.13
CA LEU A 21 15.73 -1.95 14.85
C LEU A 21 14.41 -1.99 15.63
N TRP A 22 14.14 -0.96 16.45
CA TRP A 22 12.93 -0.90 17.27
C TRP A 22 11.66 -0.82 16.42
N ARG A 23 11.69 -0.08 15.31
CA ARG A 23 10.56 0.00 14.37
C ARG A 23 10.29 -1.34 13.70
N LYS A 24 11.33 -2.10 13.34
CA LYS A 24 11.16 -3.47 12.83
C LYS A 24 10.54 -4.41 13.86
N ILE A 25 10.93 -4.32 15.13
CA ILE A 25 10.30 -5.13 16.18
C ILE A 25 8.81 -4.81 16.29
N ILE A 26 8.45 -3.52 16.33
CA ILE A 26 7.05 -3.08 16.35
C ILE A 26 6.30 -3.58 15.11
N PHE A 27 6.91 -3.48 13.93
CA PHE A 27 6.35 -3.98 12.68
C PHE A 27 6.00 -5.46 12.77
N HIS A 28 6.90 -6.32 13.25
CA HIS A 28 6.64 -7.75 13.36
C HIS A 28 5.59 -8.10 14.42
N ILE A 29 5.45 -7.29 15.48
CA ILE A 29 4.43 -7.52 16.51
C ILE A 29 3.04 -7.05 16.05
N ARG A 30 2.95 -5.91 15.33
CA ARG A 30 1.68 -5.27 14.98
C ARG A 30 1.16 -5.63 13.59
N SER A 31 2.02 -6.07 12.68
CA SER A 31 1.58 -6.41 11.32
C SER A 31 0.84 -7.73 11.30
N TRP A 32 -0.15 -7.83 10.41
CA TRP A 32 -0.95 -9.03 10.24
C TRP A 32 -1.01 -9.41 8.77
N PHE A 33 -0.38 -10.53 8.41
CA PHE A 33 -0.46 -11.17 7.10
C PHE A 33 -1.53 -12.27 7.16
N ARG A 34 -2.66 -12.05 6.50
CA ARG A 34 -3.87 -12.87 6.64
C ARG A 34 -3.87 -14.11 5.74
N ASP A 35 -3.09 -14.10 4.66
CA ASP A 35 -3.03 -15.17 3.68
C ASP A 35 -1.70 -15.91 3.74
N GLU A 36 -1.68 -17.18 3.33
CA GLU A 36 -0.46 -17.98 3.23
C GLU A 36 0.34 -17.65 1.96
N TRP A 37 -0.36 -17.37 0.86
CA TRP A 37 0.20 -17.14 -0.47
C TRP A 37 -0.32 -15.85 -1.08
N TYR A 38 0.59 -15.04 -1.60
CA TYR A 38 0.28 -13.73 -2.19
C TYR A 38 0.60 -13.71 -3.68
N LYS A 39 -0.30 -13.15 -4.48
CA LYS A 39 -0.16 -13.03 -5.94
C LYS A 39 0.24 -11.60 -6.33
N PRO A 40 1.50 -11.31 -6.66
CA PRO A 40 1.90 -9.97 -7.09
C PRO A 40 1.17 -9.54 -8.37
N ILE A 41 0.81 -8.25 -8.45
CA ILE A 41 0.19 -7.66 -9.64
C ILE A 41 1.26 -7.18 -10.61
N PRO A 42 1.19 -7.47 -11.92
CA PRO A 42 2.05 -6.83 -12.92
C PRO A 42 1.94 -5.32 -12.87
N ILE A 43 3.06 -4.60 -13.01
CA ILE A 43 3.07 -3.13 -12.89
C ILE A 43 2.12 -2.44 -13.88
N ASP A 44 2.01 -2.94 -15.11
CA ASP A 44 1.07 -2.40 -16.12
C ASP A 44 -0.39 -2.60 -15.70
N GLU A 45 -0.70 -3.75 -15.10
CA GLU A 45 -2.04 -4.07 -14.63
C GLU A 45 -2.42 -3.17 -13.43
N LEU A 46 -1.48 -2.91 -12.53
CA LEU A 46 -1.66 -1.95 -11.43
C LEU A 46 -1.96 -0.55 -11.96
N HIS A 47 -1.18 -0.06 -12.92
CA HIS A 47 -1.42 1.25 -13.53
C HIS A 47 -2.76 1.33 -14.25
N ALA A 48 -3.15 0.28 -14.99
CA ALA A 48 -4.45 0.22 -15.66
C ALA A 48 -5.60 0.31 -14.65
N TRP A 49 -5.53 -0.42 -13.53
CA TRP A 49 -6.54 -0.31 -12.48
C TRP A 49 -6.51 1.05 -11.79
N LEU A 50 -5.36 1.67 -11.59
CA LEU A 50 -5.30 3.02 -11.02
C LEU A 50 -5.92 4.08 -11.93
N GLU A 51 -5.82 3.95 -13.25
CA GLU A 51 -6.57 4.83 -14.16
C GLU A 51 -8.08 4.65 -14.02
N VAL A 52 -8.56 3.40 -13.89
CA VAL A 52 -9.97 3.12 -13.60
C VAL A 52 -10.39 3.69 -12.24
N TRP A 53 -9.55 3.53 -11.22
CA TRP A 53 -9.78 4.08 -9.89
C TRP A 53 -9.97 5.59 -9.95
N LYS A 54 -9.00 6.31 -10.52
CA LYS A 54 -9.02 7.78 -10.66
C LYS A 54 -10.18 8.28 -11.50
N GLY A 55 -10.50 7.61 -12.61
CA GLY A 55 -11.53 8.06 -13.54
C GLY A 55 -12.96 7.73 -13.09
N ASN A 56 -13.16 6.59 -12.44
CA ASN A 56 -14.50 6.01 -12.28
C ASN A 56 -14.92 5.77 -10.83
N VAL A 57 -13.97 5.61 -9.91
CA VAL A 57 -14.26 5.26 -8.50
C VAL A 57 -14.03 6.47 -7.61
N LEU A 58 -12.81 6.99 -7.60
CA LEU A 58 -12.37 8.11 -6.77
C LEU A 58 -13.27 9.35 -6.87
N PRO A 59 -13.77 9.79 -8.05
CA PRO A 59 -14.63 10.98 -8.14
C PRO A 59 -15.99 10.84 -7.46
N LYS A 60 -16.37 9.62 -7.07
CA LYS A 60 -17.61 9.32 -6.36
C LYS A 60 -17.42 9.25 -4.84
N LEU A 61 -16.17 9.34 -4.38
CA LEU A 61 -15.81 9.29 -2.97
C LEU A 61 -15.59 10.72 -2.48
N ALA A 62 -16.14 11.05 -1.31
CA ALA A 62 -15.97 12.35 -0.68
C ALA A 62 -15.23 12.16 0.64
N TYR A 63 -14.08 12.81 0.76
CA TYR A 63 -13.36 12.84 2.02
C TYR A 63 -14.22 13.51 3.10
N THR A 64 -14.40 12.83 4.21
CA THR A 64 -15.09 13.35 5.39
C THR A 64 -14.26 13.01 6.63
N PRO A 65 -13.83 14.00 7.42
CA PRO A 65 -12.99 13.74 8.59
C PRO A 65 -13.57 12.66 9.50
N GLU A 66 -12.73 11.73 9.96
CA GLU A 66 -13.04 10.63 10.90
C GLU A 66 -14.12 9.61 10.47
N THR A 67 -14.74 9.80 9.30
CA THR A 67 -15.90 9.02 8.86
C THR A 67 -15.75 8.44 7.45
N PHE A 68 -14.96 9.11 6.63
CA PHE A 68 -14.46 8.61 5.35
C PHE A 68 -13.13 9.31 5.04
N ASP A 69 -12.10 8.99 5.81
CA ASP A 69 -10.76 9.53 5.70
C ASP A 69 -9.72 8.45 5.34
N CYS A 70 -8.43 8.69 5.63
CA CYS A 70 -7.33 7.97 4.98
C CYS A 70 -7.43 6.44 5.08
N ASP A 71 -7.90 5.92 6.22
CA ASP A 71 -8.10 4.49 6.47
C ASP A 71 -9.30 3.94 5.70
N ASP A 72 -10.42 4.66 5.61
CA ASP A 72 -11.56 4.23 4.78
C ASP A 72 -11.19 4.16 3.29
N PHE A 73 -10.41 5.13 2.80
CA PHE A 73 -9.87 5.08 1.43
C PHE A 73 -8.93 3.88 1.25
N GLY A 74 -8.04 3.61 2.21
CA GLY A 74 -7.11 2.49 2.21
C GLY A 74 -7.82 1.13 2.19
N ALA A 75 -8.77 0.92 3.09
CA ALA A 75 -9.57 -0.28 3.19
C ALA A 75 -10.45 -0.50 1.95
N TYR A 76 -11.11 0.55 1.45
CA TYR A 76 -11.95 0.45 0.26
C TYR A 76 -11.13 0.17 -1.00
N PHE A 77 -9.98 0.83 -1.18
CA PHE A 77 -9.08 0.56 -2.30
C PHE A 77 -8.57 -0.88 -2.28
N LYS A 78 -8.16 -1.39 -1.10
CA LYS A 78 -7.74 -2.79 -0.93
C LYS A 78 -8.82 -3.75 -1.40
N ALA A 79 -10.03 -3.64 -0.85
CA ALA A 79 -11.14 -4.52 -1.21
C ALA A 79 -11.51 -4.41 -2.70
N TRP A 80 -11.51 -3.19 -3.23
CA TRP A 80 -11.80 -2.93 -4.63
C TRP A 80 -10.76 -3.55 -5.57
N LEU A 81 -9.47 -3.33 -5.33
CA LEU A 81 -8.39 -3.83 -6.19
C LEU A 81 -8.32 -5.35 -6.17
N VAL A 82 -8.49 -5.99 -5.01
CA VAL A 82 -8.58 -7.45 -4.90
C VAL A 82 -9.74 -7.97 -5.75
N ARG A 83 -10.91 -7.32 -5.68
CA ARG A 83 -12.08 -7.71 -6.47
C ARG A 83 -11.85 -7.55 -7.98
N GLN A 84 -11.19 -6.49 -8.44
CA GLN A 84 -10.95 -6.26 -9.86
C GLN A 84 -9.85 -7.16 -10.44
N SER A 85 -8.74 -7.30 -9.71
CA SER A 85 -7.54 -8.00 -10.20
C SER A 85 -7.54 -9.50 -9.92
N GLY A 86 -8.36 -9.96 -8.96
CA GLY A 86 -8.35 -11.33 -8.45
C GLY A 86 -7.08 -11.68 -7.67
N LYS A 87 -6.35 -10.67 -7.17
CA LYS A 87 -5.04 -10.83 -6.50
C LYS A 87 -5.06 -10.16 -5.13
N ASN A 88 -4.61 -10.88 -4.11
CA ASN A 88 -4.42 -10.37 -2.75
C ASN A 88 -3.11 -9.55 -2.59
N CYS A 89 -2.68 -8.83 -3.63
CA CYS A 89 -1.38 -8.14 -3.66
C CYS A 89 -1.30 -6.88 -2.80
N VAL A 90 -2.37 -6.47 -2.12
CA VAL A 90 -2.52 -5.14 -1.54
C VAL A 90 -2.79 -5.22 -0.03
N GLY A 91 -2.12 -4.37 0.74
CA GLY A 91 -2.28 -4.22 2.18
C GLY A 91 -2.57 -2.79 2.59
N GLU A 92 -3.14 -2.64 3.78
CA GLU A 92 -3.35 -1.36 4.48
C GLU A 92 -2.06 -1.04 5.24
N ALA A 93 -1.40 0.04 4.86
CA ALA A 93 -0.11 0.47 5.35
C ALA A 93 -0.31 1.60 6.36
N ILE A 94 0.06 1.37 7.61
CA ILE A 94 -0.16 2.34 8.68
C ILE A 94 1.18 2.88 9.17
N GLY A 95 1.29 4.19 9.28
CA GLY A 95 2.51 4.82 9.74
C GLY A 95 2.42 6.34 9.89
N ILE A 96 3.57 6.96 9.72
CA ILE A 96 3.74 8.41 9.87
C ILE A 96 4.17 8.99 8.53
N VAL A 97 3.45 10.01 8.08
CA VAL A 97 3.83 10.82 6.93
C VAL A 97 4.38 12.14 7.44
N HIS A 98 5.58 12.49 6.98
CA HIS A 98 6.15 13.81 7.21
C HIS A 98 5.69 14.73 6.08
N VAL A 99 4.86 15.71 6.42
CA VAL A 99 4.32 16.71 5.50
C VAL A 99 5.13 18.00 5.66
N PRO A 100 5.71 18.55 4.56
CA PRO A 100 6.41 19.83 4.61
C PRO A 100 5.55 20.91 5.28
N ASP A 101 6.16 21.71 6.14
CA ASP A 101 5.56 22.84 6.88
C ASP A 101 4.45 22.49 7.89
N VAL A 102 3.96 21.25 7.92
CA VAL A 102 2.95 20.76 8.89
C VAL A 102 3.59 19.87 9.97
N GLY A 103 4.54 19.02 9.57
CA GLY A 103 5.19 18.06 10.46
C GLY A 103 4.69 16.62 10.28
N ASP A 104 4.83 15.82 11.33
CA ASP A 104 4.51 14.39 11.32
C ASP A 104 3.02 14.16 11.60
N VAL A 105 2.34 13.49 10.68
CA VAL A 105 0.93 13.09 10.82
C VAL A 105 0.79 11.57 10.74
N MET A 106 -0.14 11.02 11.51
CA MET A 106 -0.54 9.62 11.32
C MET A 106 -1.35 9.53 10.03
N HIS A 107 -1.06 8.50 9.23
CA HIS A 107 -1.70 8.33 7.93
C HIS A 107 -1.79 6.85 7.59
N GLU A 108 -2.83 6.50 6.85
CA GLU A 108 -2.98 5.22 6.18
C GLU A 108 -2.89 5.39 4.67
N TRP A 109 -2.15 4.49 4.03
CA TRP A 109 -2.08 4.35 2.58
C TRP A 109 -2.06 2.86 2.23
N ASN A 110 -1.84 2.50 0.96
CA ASN A 110 -1.73 1.09 0.59
C ASN A 110 -0.30 0.70 0.23
N ILE A 111 0.12 -0.50 0.62
CA ILE A 111 1.24 -1.17 -0.02
C ILE A 111 0.73 -2.15 -1.08
N VAL A 112 1.47 -2.30 -2.17
CA VAL A 112 1.14 -3.23 -3.26
C VAL A 112 2.40 -4.02 -3.66
N LEU A 113 2.26 -5.35 -3.72
CA LEU A 113 3.26 -6.24 -4.30
C LEU A 113 3.18 -6.17 -5.82
N ALA A 114 4.08 -5.41 -6.42
CA ALA A 114 4.13 -5.22 -7.86
C ALA A 114 5.25 -6.03 -8.51
N LYS A 115 4.92 -6.78 -9.56
CA LYS A 115 5.90 -7.45 -10.42
C LYS A 115 6.34 -6.48 -11.52
N MET A 116 7.58 -6.06 -11.46
CA MET A 116 8.20 -5.18 -12.45
C MET A 116 8.46 -5.92 -13.77
N HIS A 117 8.69 -5.20 -14.87
CA HIS A 117 9.04 -5.81 -16.17
C HIS A 117 10.29 -6.70 -16.13
N THR A 118 11.19 -6.45 -15.17
CA THR A 118 12.37 -7.29 -14.92
C THR A 118 12.04 -8.65 -14.29
N GLY A 119 10.78 -8.88 -13.93
CA GLY A 119 10.31 -10.06 -13.20
C GLY A 119 10.47 -9.95 -11.68
N LYS A 120 11.20 -8.95 -11.18
CA LYS A 120 11.39 -8.70 -9.74
C LYS A 120 10.08 -8.22 -9.11
N VAL A 121 9.73 -8.76 -7.95
CA VAL A 121 8.65 -8.24 -7.11
C VAL A 121 9.18 -7.15 -6.20
N MET A 122 8.47 -6.04 -6.13
CA MET A 122 8.76 -4.89 -5.30
C MET A 122 7.53 -4.48 -4.50
N VAL A 123 7.75 -3.86 -3.34
CA VAL A 123 6.71 -3.14 -2.62
C VAL A 123 6.65 -1.74 -3.20
N LEU A 124 5.46 -1.36 -3.67
CA LEU A 124 5.13 0.00 -4.05
C LEU A 124 4.08 0.53 -3.10
N TYR A 125 4.07 1.84 -2.89
CA TYR A 125 3.01 2.51 -2.16
C TYR A 125 1.98 3.03 -3.14
N VAL A 126 0.73 3.10 -2.70
CA VAL A 126 -0.36 3.76 -3.41
C VAL A 126 -1.03 4.71 -2.45
N GLU A 127 -1.16 5.98 -2.84
CA GLU A 127 -2.02 6.95 -2.17
C GLU A 127 -3.41 6.90 -2.82
N PRO A 128 -4.38 6.19 -2.23
CA PRO A 128 -5.70 5.99 -2.83
C PRO A 128 -6.51 7.28 -2.96
N GLN A 129 -6.25 8.31 -2.14
CA GLN A 129 -6.98 9.58 -2.17
C GLN A 129 -6.67 10.41 -3.43
N ILE A 130 -5.53 10.15 -4.08
CA ILE A 130 -5.14 10.79 -5.35
C ILE A 130 -4.85 9.77 -6.47
N GLY A 131 -4.93 8.48 -6.17
CA GLY A 131 -4.72 7.38 -7.11
C GLY A 131 -3.31 7.32 -7.69
N GLN A 132 -2.28 7.61 -6.88
CA GLN A 132 -0.89 7.63 -7.34
C GLN A 132 -0.08 6.47 -6.78
N VAL A 133 0.82 5.92 -7.59
CA VAL A 133 1.89 5.03 -7.14
C VAL A 133 3.07 5.86 -6.68
N LEU A 134 3.62 5.53 -5.51
CA LEU A 134 4.79 6.16 -4.93
C LEU A 134 5.72 5.11 -4.30
N LYS A 135 6.87 5.58 -3.79
CA LYS A 135 7.77 4.79 -2.95
C LYS A 135 7.92 5.47 -1.60
N GLU A 136 9.03 6.14 -1.32
CA GLU A 136 9.25 6.78 -0.02
C GLU A 136 8.73 8.23 0.00
N HIS A 137 8.65 8.87 -1.18
CA HIS A 137 8.30 10.28 -1.32
C HIS A 137 7.14 10.47 -2.32
N SER A 138 6.20 11.36 -2.00
CA SER A 138 5.26 11.92 -2.98
C SER A 138 5.91 13.03 -3.82
N TYR A 139 5.26 13.44 -4.90
CA TYR A 139 5.71 14.57 -5.72
C TYR A 139 5.79 15.88 -4.93
N ASP A 140 4.90 16.05 -3.94
CA ASP A 140 4.83 17.23 -3.08
C ASP A 140 5.75 17.13 -1.85
N GLY A 141 6.69 16.17 -1.85
CA GLY A 141 7.72 16.03 -0.83
C GLY A 141 7.30 15.29 0.44
N TRP A 142 6.08 14.75 0.50
CA TRP A 142 5.62 13.98 1.67
C TRP A 142 6.43 12.72 1.81
N LYS A 143 6.93 12.44 3.02
CA LYS A 143 7.75 11.26 3.28
C LYS A 143 7.00 10.22 4.10
N TYR A 144 6.83 9.04 3.54
CA TYR A 144 6.05 7.94 4.12
C TYR A 144 6.95 7.03 4.94
N ASN A 145 6.66 6.90 6.23
CA ASN A 145 7.39 6.01 7.13
C ASN A 145 6.46 4.91 7.65
N LEU A 146 6.57 3.73 7.05
CA LEU A 146 5.80 2.55 7.43
C LEU A 146 6.11 2.14 8.89
N MET A 147 5.05 1.83 9.64
CA MET A 147 5.17 1.27 11.00
C MET A 147 4.65 -0.16 11.08
N TRP A 148 3.48 -0.45 10.52
CA TRP A 148 2.93 -1.80 10.40
C TRP A 148 1.99 -1.92 9.19
N VAL A 149 1.64 -3.15 8.82
CA VAL A 149 0.73 -3.43 7.71
C VAL A 149 -0.33 -4.45 8.11
N ILE A 150 -1.54 -4.28 7.58
CA ILE A 150 -2.58 -5.31 7.56
C ILE A 150 -2.74 -5.79 6.13
N MET A 151 -2.27 -7.00 5.85
CA MET A 151 -2.21 -7.55 4.51
C MET A 151 -3.05 -8.82 4.40
#